data_AF-A0A524RKG8-F1
#
_entry.id   AF-A0A524RKG8-F1
#
_cell.length_a   1.000
_cell.length_b   1.000
_cell.length_c   1.000
_cell.angle_alpha   90.00
_cell.angle_beta   90.00
_cell.angle_gamma   90.00
#
_symmetry.space_group_name_H-M   'P 1'
#
loop_
_entity.id
_entity.type
_entity.pdbx_description
1 polymer ?
#
loop_
_entity_poly.entity_id
_entity_poly.type
_entity_poly.pdbx_seq_one_letter_code
_entity_poly.pdbx_strand_id
1 'polypeptide(L)'
;MSDFDLLVNSFLGFFILAGIFLLLALCLMTGVVAGEKGYNGITWFLGALFFTPLPVLIAVAGLPDLKLRRSLKELVKNELVKVEALAGDAPSSG
;
A
#
# COMPACT_ATOMS: atom_id res chain seq x y z
N MET A 1 -1.45 48.50 5.71
CA MET A 1 -1.96 47.14 5.91
C MET A 1 -3.11 47.26 6.89
N SER A 2 -4.34 46.94 6.48
CA SER A 2 -5.49 47.04 7.39
C SER A 2 -5.49 45.86 8.36
N ASP A 3 -6.10 46.01 9.54
CA ASP A 3 -6.28 44.90 10.49
C ASP A 3 -7.07 43.73 9.86
N PHE A 4 -7.93 44.06 8.89
CA PHE A 4 -8.65 43.09 8.06
C PHE A 4 -7.71 42.24 7.19
N ASP A 5 -6.68 42.84 6.58
CA ASP A 5 -5.68 42.11 5.79
C ASP A 5 -4.86 41.14 6.65
N LEU A 6 -4.53 41.54 7.88
CA LEU A 6 -3.80 40.69 8.84
C LEU A 6 -4.62 39.46 9.23
N LEU A 7 -5.92 39.66 9.46
CA LEU A 7 -6.86 38.60 9.82
C LEU A 7 -7.02 37.61 8.67
N VAL A 8 -7.26 38.10 7.44
CA VAL A 8 -7.40 37.25 6.24
C VAL A 8 -6.13 36.44 5.97
N ASN A 9 -4.95 37.05 6.06
CA ASN A 9 -3.68 36.35 5.86
C ASN A 9 -3.42 35.28 6.92
N SER A 10 -3.80 35.54 8.17
CA SER A 10 -3.70 34.57 9.26
C SER A 10 -4.57 33.33 9.02
N PHE A 11 -5.83 33.54 8.60
CA PHE A 11 -6.72 32.45 8.23
C PHE A 11 -6.21 31.66 7.02
N LEU A 12 -5.75 32.35 5.99
CA LEU A 12 -5.17 31.72 4.80
C LEU A 12 -3.96 30.85 5.18
N GLY A 13 -3.06 31.36 6.02
CA GLY A 13 -1.90 30.63 6.50
C GLY A 13 -2.28 29.37 7.28
N PHE A 14 -3.30 29.44 8.14
CA PHE A 14 -3.82 28.29 8.86
C PHE A 14 -4.35 27.20 7.92
N PHE A 15 -5.16 27.57 6.93
CA PHE A 15 -5.71 26.61 5.96
C PHE A 15 -4.62 25.98 5.09
N ILE A 16 -3.61 26.75 4.68
CA ILE A 16 -2.45 26.23 3.93
C ILE A 16 -1.69 25.21 4.79
N LEU A 17 -1.41 25.54 6.05
CA LEU A 17 -0.70 24.65 6.95
C LEU A 17 -1.48 23.35 7.19
N ALA A 18 -2.78 23.45 7.46
CA ALA A 18 -3.68 22.30 7.62
C ALA A 18 -3.73 21.44 6.34
N GLY A 19 -3.77 22.07 5.16
CA GLY A 19 -3.72 21.39 3.87
C GLY A 19 -2.42 20.61 3.66
N ILE A 20 -1.27 21.17 4.05
CA ILE A 20 0.03 20.49 3.98
C ILE A 20 0.05 19.26 4.89
N PHE A 21 -0.43 19.38 6.13
CA PHE A 21 -0.51 18.24 7.05
C PHE A 21 -1.41 17.12 6.52
N LEU A 22 -2.56 17.49 5.95
CA LEU A 22 -3.49 16.54 5.34
C LEU A 22 -2.84 15.84 4.12
N LEU A 23 -2.14 16.59 3.28
CA LEU A 23 -1.42 16.04 2.13
C LEU A 23 -0.32 15.07 2.56
N LEU A 24 0.45 15.43 3.59
CA LEU A 24 1.50 14.57 4.14
C LEU A 24 0.91 13.26 4.72
N ALA A 25 -0.21 13.35 5.45
CA ALA A 25 -0.90 12.20 6.01
C ALA A 25 -1.37 11.23 4.91
N LEU A 26 -1.91 11.75 3.80
CA LEU A 26 -2.32 10.94 2.65
C LEU A 26 -1.12 10.25 1.97
N CYS A 27 0.03 10.94 1.86
CA CYS A 27 1.25 10.32 1.34
C CYS A 27 1.76 9.20 2.24
N LEU A 28 1.72 9.38 3.56
CA LEU A 28 2.09 8.33 4.51
C LEU A 28 1.18 7.11 4.38
N MET A 29 -0.13 7.33 4.26
CA MET A 29 -1.11 6.27 4.05
C MET A 29 -0.82 5.43 2.79
N THR A 30 -0.45 6.07 1.68
CA THR A 30 -0.13 5.32 0.44
C THR A 30 1.08 4.40 0.64
N GLY A 31 2.11 4.87 1.35
CA GLY A 31 3.30 4.09 1.66
C GLY A 31 3.02 2.91 2.58
N VAL A 32 2.21 3.12 3.63
CA VAL A 32 1.81 2.05 4.56
C VAL A 32 1.02 0.96 3.84
N VAL A 33 -0.04 1.32 3.10
CA VAL A 33 -0.88 0.34 2.40
C VAL A 33 -0.07 -0.43 1.34
N ALA A 34 0.85 0.24 0.63
CA ALA A 34 1.73 -0.44 -0.30
C ALA A 34 2.69 -1.43 0.40
N GLY A 35 3.24 -1.05 1.55
CA GLY A 35 4.09 -1.91 2.38
C GLY A 35 3.34 -3.12 2.94
N GLU A 36 2.09 -2.95 3.35
CA GLU A 36 1.21 -4.03 3.79
C GLU A 36 0.99 -5.06 2.67
N LYS A 37 0.78 -4.60 1.44
CA LYS A 37 0.64 -5.46 0.24
C LYS A 37 1.94 -6.09 -0.26
N GLY A 38 3.07 -5.81 0.37
CA GLY A 38 4.38 -6.37 0.02
C GLY A 38 5.14 -5.62 -1.08
N TYR A 39 4.75 -4.39 -1.39
CA TYR A 39 5.51 -3.49 -2.25
C TYR A 39 6.45 -2.59 -1.43
N ASN A 40 7.36 -1.89 -2.10
CA ASN A 40 8.25 -0.93 -1.43
C ASN A 40 7.46 0.34 -1.02
N GLY A 41 7.07 0.42 0.25
CA GLY A 41 6.29 1.54 0.78
C GLY A 41 6.96 2.91 0.60
N ILE A 42 8.31 2.98 0.61
CA ILE A 42 9.04 4.23 0.40
C ILE A 42 8.86 4.73 -1.04
N THR A 43 8.92 3.83 -2.02
CA THR A 43 8.70 4.18 -3.43
C THR A 43 7.28 4.72 -3.65
N TRP A 44 6.27 4.12 -3.01
CA TRP A 44 4.88 4.56 -3.13
C TRP A 44 4.57 5.84 -2.34
N PHE A 45 5.24 6.06 -1.21
CA PHE A 45 5.22 7.34 -0.48
C PHE A 45 5.78 8.47 -1.34
N LEU A 46 6.97 8.28 -1.93
CA LEU A 46 7.59 9.28 -2.81
C LEU A 46 6.73 9.50 -4.06
N GLY A 47 6.17 8.45 -4.63
CA GLY A 47 5.21 8.56 -5.73
C GLY A 47 4.02 9.44 -5.37
N ALA A 48 3.42 9.27 -4.20
CA ALA A 48 2.31 10.11 -3.73
C ALA A 48 2.73 11.57 -3.47
N LEU A 49 3.95 11.79 -3.00
CA LEU A 49 4.50 13.12 -2.76
C LEU A 49 4.71 13.91 -4.07
N PHE A 50 5.18 13.26 -5.14
CA PHE A 50 5.48 13.92 -6.42
C PHE A 50 4.31 13.93 -7.41
N PHE A 51 3.45 12.91 -7.41
CA PHE A 51 2.37 12.74 -8.40
C PHE A 51 0.96 12.95 -7.85
N THR A 52 0.85 13.58 -6.68
CA THR A 52 -0.37 13.75 -5.86
C THR A 52 -0.86 12.47 -5.18
N PRO A 53 -1.27 12.53 -3.90
CA PRO A 53 -1.54 11.33 -3.11
C PRO A 53 -2.84 10.62 -3.45
N LEU A 54 -3.87 11.33 -3.91
CA LEU A 54 -5.19 10.77 -4.24
C LEU A 54 -5.14 9.67 -5.34
N PRO A 55 -4.63 9.95 -6.55
CA PRO A 55 -4.55 8.94 -7.61
C PRO A 55 -3.61 7.78 -7.22
N VAL A 56 -2.54 8.09 -6.49
CA VAL A 56 -1.60 7.07 -6.01
C VAL A 56 -2.26 6.15 -4.99
N LEU A 57 -3.10 6.67 -4.09
CA LEU A 57 -3.84 5.86 -3.13
C LEU A 57 -4.83 4.92 -3.83
N ILE A 58 -5.54 5.41 -4.86
CA ILE A 58 -6.45 4.60 -5.68
C ILE A 58 -5.67 3.49 -6.39
N ALA A 59 -4.50 3.82 -6.97
CA ALA A 59 -3.64 2.84 -7.61
C ALA A 59 -3.15 1.77 -6.63
N VAL A 60 -2.69 2.18 -5.45
CA VAL A 60 -2.26 1.26 -4.38
C VAL A 60 -3.40 0.38 -3.91
N ALA A 61 -4.61 0.91 -3.77
CA ALA A 61 -5.79 0.15 -3.38
C ALA A 61 -6.13 -0.97 -4.39
N GLY A 62 -5.90 -0.72 -5.68
CA GLY A 62 -6.10 -1.71 -6.76
C GLY A 62 -5.00 -2.77 -6.89
N LEU A 63 -3.83 -2.59 -6.25
CA LEU A 63 -2.74 -3.56 -6.37
C LEU A 63 -3.09 -4.91 -5.74
N PRO A 64 -2.71 -6.03 -6.40
CA PRO A 64 -2.84 -7.35 -5.81
C PRO A 64 -1.91 -7.51 -4.60
N ASP A 65 -2.36 -8.22 -3.57
CA ASP A 65 -1.54 -8.49 -2.40
C ASP A 65 -0.48 -9.56 -2.72
N LEU A 66 0.79 -9.15 -2.76
CA LEU A 66 1.91 -10.04 -3.05
C LEU A 66 2.19 -10.99 -1.88
N LYS A 67 1.95 -10.56 -0.64
CA LYS A 67 2.14 -11.42 0.54
C LYS A 67 1.14 -12.55 0.51
N LEU A 68 -0.13 -12.24 0.27
CA LEU A 68 -1.18 -13.24 0.14
C LEU A 68 -0.88 -14.24 -0.98
N ARG A 69 -0.44 -13.77 -2.14
CA ARG A 69 -0.07 -14.64 -3.26
C ARG A 69 1.10 -15.57 -2.93
N ARG A 70 2.10 -15.10 -2.20
CA ARG A 70 3.23 -15.94 -1.75
C ARG A 70 2.77 -17.01 -0.76
N SER A 71 1.98 -16.62 0.24
CA SER A 71 1.41 -17.58 1.21
C SER A 71 0.54 -18.63 0.53
N LEU A 72 -0.34 -18.24 -0.39
CA LEU A 72 -1.15 -19.19 -1.16
C LEU A 72 -0.28 -20.14 -2.01
N LYS A 73 0.77 -19.61 -2.65
CA LYS A 73 1.69 -20.43 -3.45
C LYS A 73 2.42 -21.47 -2.59
N GLU A 74 2.84 -21.11 -1.38
CA GLU A 74 3.47 -22.03 -0.44
C GLU A 74 2.50 -23.10 0.06
N LEU A 75 1.26 -22.72 0.39
CA LEU A 75 0.21 -23.66 0.79
C LEU A 75 -0.07 -24.69 -0.32
N VAL A 76 -0.27 -24.23 -1.56
CA VAL A 76 -0.51 -25.13 -2.71
C VAL A 76 0.68 -26.04 -2.95
N LYS A 77 1.91 -25.52 -2.88
CA LYS A 77 3.12 -26.34 -3.05
C LYS A 77 3.21 -27.45 -2.01
N ASN A 78 2.91 -27.15 -0.74
CA ASN A 78 2.96 -28.13 0.33
C ASN A 78 1.88 -29.22 0.18
N GLU A 79 0.68 -28.85 -0.27
CA GLU A 79 -0.37 -29.83 -0.54
C GLU A 79 -0.02 -30.74 -1.74
N LEU A 80 0.57 -30.20 -2.81
CA LEU A 80 1.02 -31.02 -3.94
C LEU A 80 2.09 -32.03 -3.54
N VAL A 81 3.08 -31.63 -2.74
CA VAL A 81 4.13 -32.54 -2.24
C VAL A 81 3.54 -33.66 -1.38
N LYS A 82 2.53 -33.36 -0.55
CA LYS A 82 1.84 -34.40 0.24
C LYS A 82 1.10 -35.39 -0.67
N VAL A 83 0.40 -34.91 -1.69
CA VAL A 83 -0.33 -35.77 -2.63
C VAL A 83 0.64 -36.66 -3.42
N GLU A 84 1.77 -36.13 -3.89
CA GLU A 84 2.81 -36.92 -4.57
C GLU A 84 3.42 -37.97 -3.65
N ALA A 85 3.67 -37.65 -2.37
CA ALA A 85 4.16 -38.62 -1.40
C ALA A 85 3.16 -39.76 -1.17
N LEU A 86 1.86 -39.44 -1.09
CA LEU A 86 0.79 -40.45 -0.95
C LEU A 86 0.58 -41.28 -2.22
N ALA A 87 0.80 -40.69 -3.40
CA ALA A 87 0.69 -41.40 -4.68
C ALA A 87 1.93 -42.27 -4.97
N GLY A 88 3.11 -41.86 -4.50
CA GLY A 88 4.37 -42.60 -4.64
C GLY A 88 4.46 -43.84 -3.74
N ASP A 89 3.72 -43.88 -2.64
CA ASP A 89 3.57 -45.05 -1.75
C ASP A 89 2.50 -46.05 -2.24
N ALA A 90 1.81 -45.79 -3.36
CA ALA A 90 0.93 -46.78 -3.96
C ALA A 90 1.77 -47.98 -4.44
N PRO A 91 1.56 -49.20 -3.91
CA PRO A 91 2.33 -50.36 -4.33
C PRO A 91 2.15 -50.56 -5.84
N SER A 92 3.26 -50.54 -6.57
CA SER A 92 3.33 -51.07 -7.93
C SER A 92 2.91 -52.54 -7.88
N SER A 93 1.61 -52.75 -8.07
CA SER A 93 0.99 -54.06 -8.16
C SER A 93 0.77 -54.33 -9.64
N GLY A 94 1.73 -55.04 -10.25
CA GLY A 94 1.66 -55.49 -11.63
C GLY A 94 3.04 -55.65 -12.25
#